data_AF-A0AAU9NRW7-F1
#
_entry.id   AF-A0AAU9NRW7-F1
#
_cell.length_a   1.000
_cell.length_b   1.000
_cell.length_c   1.000
_cell.angle_alpha   90.00
_cell.angle_beta   90.00
_cell.angle_gamma   90.00
#
_symmetry.space_group_name_H-M   'P 1'
#
loop_
_entity.id
_entity.type
_entity.pdbx_description
1 polymer ?
#
loop_
_entity_poly.entity_id
_entity_poly.type
_entity_poly.pdbx_seq_one_letter_code
_entity_poly.pdbx_strand_id
1 'polypeptide(L)'
;MAEIVVSVVITVLCERLISGDLMKLDQSEGIDSQLKKWKKIFPMIHAVLADATQKQIKERVVQLWVNDFQDLAYDIDDILDDLATGALGRKLNQEAHASTKTSKVLKFVPNCCTSFTPRNIWYGQHMSSKLEEITAKLCDLADQKKDMGLNVDVEKSNIRERALEQTSLVDETKNMGREGDKEALMGKLLGKEECDENVSIMSIVGMVGIGKTTLAKVLYNEEKVKDHFEVRAWVCVSEECDVFNISKAIFQAVTGKNKDFANLDLLHVALKEEVSKKRFLLVLDDVWNEDHNKWELLQNPLLEGAPGSRVIVTTRSTKVASHALSEKNFNNHPTLKLLGEGMIQKCGRLPLALKALGRILKGNRNDDKWEELLKSEIWDIEDGSDTLPALILSYYHLPPHLKQLFAYCSLEHPQW
;
A
#
# COMPACT_ATOMS: atom_id res chain seq x y z
N MET A 1 0.53 -19.33 -6.85
CA MET A 1 0.79 -18.56 -5.60
C MET A 1 2.25 -18.14 -5.49
N ALA A 2 3.23 -19.01 -5.75
CA ALA A 2 4.65 -18.62 -5.78
C ALA A 2 4.95 -17.47 -6.79
N GLU A 3 4.35 -17.49 -7.98
CA GLU A 3 4.56 -16.49 -9.06
C GLU A 3 4.33 -15.03 -8.65
N ILE A 4 3.24 -14.78 -7.91
CA ILE A 4 2.85 -13.42 -7.49
C ILE A 4 3.75 -12.95 -6.34
N VAL A 5 4.10 -13.85 -5.42
CA VAL A 5 4.97 -13.54 -4.28
C VAL A 5 6.38 -13.20 -4.76
N VAL A 6 6.91 -13.98 -5.70
CA VAL A 6 8.19 -13.75 -6.37
C VAL A 6 8.22 -12.35 -6.99
N SER A 7 7.27 -12.05 -7.88
CA SER A 7 7.26 -10.78 -8.61
C SER A 7 7.15 -9.56 -7.70
N VAL A 8 6.34 -9.63 -6.64
CA VAL A 8 6.15 -8.52 -5.69
C VAL A 8 7.40 -8.31 -4.84
N VAL A 9 7.98 -9.38 -4.28
CA VAL A 9 9.20 -9.30 -3.46
C VAL A 9 10.36 -8.74 -4.27
N ILE A 10 10.52 -9.18 -5.52
CA ILE A 10 11.61 -8.73 -6.39
C ILE A 10 11.43 -7.26 -6.81
N THR A 11 10.20 -6.83 -7.06
CA THR A 11 9.92 -5.41 -7.38
C THR A 11 10.25 -4.52 -6.19
N VAL A 12 9.83 -4.90 -4.98
CA VAL A 12 10.14 -4.17 -3.74
C VAL A 12 11.65 -4.11 -3.47
N LEU A 13 12.37 -5.22 -3.67
CA LEU A 13 13.83 -5.24 -3.54
C LEU A 13 14.52 -4.35 -4.58
N CYS A 14 14.06 -4.36 -5.83
CA CYS A 14 14.55 -3.47 -6.87
C CYS A 14 14.33 -2.00 -6.49
N GLU A 15 13.15 -1.64 -6.00
CA GLU A 15 12.83 -0.28 -5.56
C GLU A 15 13.69 0.15 -4.37
N ARG A 16 13.89 -0.71 -3.35
CA ARG A 16 14.75 -0.43 -2.19
C ARG A 16 16.22 -0.22 -2.58
N LEU A 17 16.72 -0.97 -3.58
CA LEU A 17 18.08 -0.81 -4.09
C LEU A 17 18.24 0.41 -5.00
N ILE A 18 17.19 0.77 -5.75
CA ILE A 18 17.18 1.94 -6.65
C ILE A 18 17.05 3.24 -5.86
N SER A 19 16.33 3.26 -4.72
CA SER A 19 16.09 4.46 -3.90
C SER A 19 17.39 5.15 -3.44
N GLY A 20 18.51 4.43 -3.44
CA GLY A 20 19.84 4.99 -3.19
C GLY A 20 20.08 5.36 -1.72
N ASP A 21 19.11 5.11 -0.84
CA ASP A 21 19.21 5.41 0.59
C ASP A 21 20.30 4.57 1.25
N LEU A 22 20.49 3.31 0.80
CA LEU A 22 21.52 2.39 1.30
C LEU A 22 22.95 2.79 0.87
N MET A 23 23.11 3.42 -0.29
CA MET A 23 24.43 3.85 -0.82
C MET A 23 25.04 5.01 -0.03
N LYS A 24 24.21 5.75 0.72
CA LYS A 24 24.65 6.86 1.58
C LYS A 24 25.10 6.40 2.96
N LEU A 25 24.90 5.12 3.30
CA LEU A 25 24.91 4.62 4.68
C LEU A 25 26.15 3.79 5.03
N ASP A 26 26.96 3.36 4.06
CA ASP A 26 28.23 2.66 4.35
C ASP A 26 29.40 3.20 3.51
N GLN A 27 30.48 3.59 4.19
CA GLN A 27 31.70 4.16 3.59
C GLN A 27 32.75 3.09 3.29
N SER A 28 32.42 1.79 3.39
CA SER A 28 33.37 0.73 3.10
C SER A 28 33.49 0.47 1.59
N GLU A 29 34.70 0.59 1.06
CA GLU A 29 35.00 0.51 -0.38
C GLU A 29 34.55 -0.83 -1.01
N GLY A 30 34.52 -1.90 -0.21
CA GLY A 30 34.06 -3.23 -0.63
C GLY A 30 32.54 -3.33 -0.79
N ILE A 31 31.74 -2.83 0.16
CA ILE A 31 30.28 -2.96 0.17
C ILE A 31 29.64 -2.10 -0.94
N ASP A 32 30.12 -0.87 -1.13
CA ASP A 32 29.68 0.01 -2.22
C ASP A 32 29.92 -0.64 -3.60
N SER A 33 31.05 -1.34 -3.77
CA SER A 33 31.37 -2.02 -5.03
C SER A 33 30.36 -3.14 -5.35
N GLN A 34 29.91 -3.91 -4.36
CA GLN A 34 28.97 -5.01 -4.57
C GLN A 34 27.54 -4.50 -4.80
N LEU A 35 27.10 -3.50 -4.03
CA LEU A 35 25.78 -2.88 -4.24
C LEU A 35 25.68 -2.24 -5.64
N LYS A 36 26.77 -1.67 -6.16
CA LYS A 36 26.83 -1.18 -7.55
C LYS A 36 26.70 -2.30 -8.58
N LYS A 37 27.25 -3.49 -8.32
CA LYS A 37 27.06 -4.66 -9.21
C LYS A 37 25.60 -5.12 -9.17
N TRP A 38 25.00 -5.19 -7.98
CA TRP A 38 23.59 -5.58 -7.82
C TRP A 38 22.69 -4.66 -8.63
N LYS A 39 22.87 -3.34 -8.54
CA LYS A 39 22.10 -2.36 -9.32
C LYS A 39 22.15 -2.58 -10.84
N LYS A 40 23.19 -3.23 -11.36
CA LYS A 40 23.29 -3.61 -12.78
C LYS A 40 22.61 -4.95 -13.09
N ILE A 41 22.67 -5.91 -12.16
CA ILE A 41 22.15 -7.27 -12.35
C ILE A 41 20.62 -7.32 -12.17
N PHE A 42 20.08 -6.64 -11.17
CA PHE A 42 18.65 -6.69 -10.84
C PHE A 42 17.74 -6.34 -12.04
N PRO A 43 17.99 -5.28 -12.82
CA PRO A 43 17.20 -5.00 -14.02
C PRO A 43 17.23 -6.13 -15.07
N MET A 44 18.36 -6.84 -15.20
CA MET A 44 18.51 -7.93 -16.15
C MET A 44 17.69 -9.16 -15.77
N ILE A 45 17.61 -9.44 -14.46
CA ILE A 45 16.80 -10.52 -13.88
C ILE A 45 15.32 -10.14 -13.91
N HIS A 46 14.97 -8.92 -13.49
CA HIS A 46 13.59 -8.40 -13.53
C HIS A 46 13.01 -8.47 -14.95
N ALA A 47 13.80 -8.16 -15.98
CA ALA A 47 13.37 -8.21 -17.38
C ALA A 47 12.97 -9.61 -17.87
N VAL A 48 13.46 -10.69 -17.26
CA VAL A 48 13.11 -12.07 -17.64
C VAL A 48 12.18 -12.77 -16.65
N LEU A 49 11.90 -12.13 -15.52
CA LEU A 49 11.14 -12.75 -14.45
C LEU A 49 9.73 -13.13 -14.90
N ALA A 50 9.08 -12.29 -15.73
CA ALA A 50 7.77 -12.59 -16.29
C ALA A 50 7.77 -13.87 -17.15
N ASP A 51 8.73 -14.00 -18.07
CA ASP A 51 8.90 -15.19 -18.91
C ASP A 51 9.26 -16.43 -18.07
N ALA A 52 10.15 -16.27 -17.09
CA ALA A 52 10.55 -17.34 -16.17
C ALA A 52 9.38 -17.84 -15.32
N THR A 53 8.54 -16.93 -14.79
CA THR A 53 7.33 -17.31 -14.04
C THR A 53 6.30 -18.03 -14.88
N GLN A 54 6.24 -17.78 -16.20
CA GLN A 54 5.35 -18.53 -17.09
C GLN A 54 5.92 -19.91 -17.44
N LYS A 55 7.24 -20.00 -17.68
CA LYS A 55 7.91 -21.23 -18.09
C LYS A 55 8.14 -22.22 -16.94
N GLN A 56 8.28 -21.78 -15.68
CA GLN A 56 8.50 -22.68 -14.53
C GLN A 56 7.40 -23.75 -14.34
N ILE A 57 6.19 -23.50 -14.83
CA ILE A 57 5.07 -24.45 -14.74
C ILE A 57 5.35 -25.69 -15.59
N LYS A 58 6.06 -25.51 -16.71
CA LYS A 58 6.31 -26.54 -17.73
C LYS A 58 7.75 -27.04 -17.72
N GLU A 59 8.69 -26.19 -17.32
CA GLU A 59 10.12 -26.44 -17.41
C GLU A 59 10.76 -26.50 -16.03
N ARG A 60 11.16 -27.71 -15.61
CA ARG A 60 11.75 -27.96 -14.29
C ARG A 60 13.04 -27.19 -14.05
N VAL A 61 13.82 -26.92 -15.11
CA VAL A 61 15.07 -26.15 -15.02
C VAL A 61 14.78 -24.69 -14.67
N VAL A 62 13.76 -24.10 -15.29
CA VAL A 62 13.32 -22.72 -14.99
C VAL A 62 12.70 -22.64 -13.59
N GLN A 63 11.97 -23.68 -13.16
CA GLN A 63 11.44 -23.75 -11.80
C GLN A 63 12.53 -23.74 -10.73
N LEU A 64 13.62 -24.48 -10.93
CA LEU A 64 14.76 -24.46 -10.02
C LEU A 64 15.41 -23.08 -9.98
N TRP A 65 15.62 -22.45 -11.14
CA TRP A 65 16.16 -21.09 -11.22
C TRP A 65 15.29 -20.04 -10.49
N VAL A 66 13.96 -20.12 -10.63
CA VAL A 66 13.04 -19.20 -9.94
C VAL A 66 13.01 -19.45 -8.42
N ASN A 67 13.18 -20.69 -7.97
CA ASN A 67 13.30 -21.00 -6.54
C ASN A 67 14.64 -20.52 -5.96
N ASP A 68 15.74 -20.75 -6.67
CA ASP A 68 17.07 -20.28 -6.25
C ASP A 68 17.10 -18.74 -6.11
N PHE A 69 16.39 -18.03 -7.00
CA PHE A 69 16.26 -16.59 -6.88
C PHE A 69 15.33 -16.15 -5.73
N GLN A 70 14.28 -16.90 -5.41
CA GLN A 70 13.43 -16.63 -4.24
C GLN A 70 14.22 -16.76 -2.94
N ASP A 71 14.97 -17.85 -2.79
CA ASP A 71 15.79 -18.08 -1.61
C ASP A 71 16.83 -16.97 -1.47
N LEU A 72 17.45 -16.55 -2.58
CA LEU A 72 18.38 -15.43 -2.61
C LEU A 72 17.71 -14.10 -2.25
N ALA A 73 16.44 -13.90 -2.61
CA ALA A 73 15.71 -12.67 -2.29
C ALA A 73 15.52 -12.49 -0.78
N TYR A 74 15.29 -13.58 -0.02
CA TYR A 74 15.27 -13.54 1.44
C TYR A 74 16.65 -13.19 2.01
N ASP A 75 17.72 -13.81 1.49
CA ASP A 75 19.10 -13.49 1.88
C ASP A 75 19.45 -12.01 1.63
N ILE A 76 18.94 -11.44 0.52
CA ILE A 76 19.10 -10.03 0.16
C ILE A 76 18.31 -9.13 1.12
N ASP A 77 17.05 -9.43 1.41
CA ASP A 77 16.24 -8.58 2.31
C ASP A 77 16.85 -8.56 3.72
N ASP A 78 17.25 -9.73 4.24
CA ASP A 78 17.92 -9.87 5.53
C ASP A 78 19.20 -9.02 5.59
N ILE A 79 20.04 -9.08 4.55
CA ILE A 79 21.31 -8.33 4.56
C ILE A 79 21.10 -6.82 4.37
N LEU A 80 20.06 -6.41 3.66
CA LEU A 80 19.70 -4.99 3.53
C LEU A 80 19.19 -4.42 4.86
N ASP A 81 18.40 -5.18 5.61
CA ASP A 81 17.95 -4.79 6.94
C ASP A 81 19.11 -4.79 7.96
N ASP A 82 20.05 -5.73 7.87
CA ASP A 82 21.29 -5.73 8.66
C ASP A 82 22.16 -4.50 8.36
N LEU A 83 22.30 -4.11 7.08
CA LEU A 83 23.04 -2.92 6.67
C LEU A 83 22.37 -1.64 7.17
N ALA A 84 21.03 -1.55 7.08
CA ALA A 84 20.28 -0.42 7.61
C ALA A 84 20.43 -0.30 9.14
N THR A 85 20.38 -1.43 9.84
CA THR A 85 20.56 -1.51 11.31
C THR A 85 21.99 -1.14 11.72
N GLY A 86 22.98 -1.65 11.00
CA GLY A 86 24.40 -1.33 11.22
C GLY A 86 24.71 0.14 10.99
N ALA A 87 24.13 0.75 9.96
CA ALA A 87 24.27 2.18 9.69
C ALA A 87 23.67 3.06 10.80
N LEU A 88 22.50 2.67 11.32
CA LEU A 88 21.88 3.35 12.46
C LEU A 88 22.75 3.25 13.72
N GLY A 89 23.31 2.07 14.00
CA GLY A 89 24.22 1.85 15.12
C GLY A 89 25.53 2.66 15.02
N ARG A 90 26.07 2.86 13.82
CA ARG A 90 27.28 3.68 13.61
C ARG A 90 27.03 5.17 13.81
N LYS A 91 25.88 5.69 13.35
CA LYS A 91 25.46 7.08 13.63
C LYS A 91 25.39 7.35 15.13
N LEU A 92 24.68 6.48 15.87
CA LEU A 92 24.55 6.57 17.32
C LEU A 92 25.92 6.51 18.05
N ASN A 93 26.87 5.69 17.57
CA ASN A 93 28.20 5.59 18.16
C ASN A 93 29.11 6.79 17.81
N GLN A 94 29.01 7.35 16.60
CA GLN A 94 29.73 8.57 16.23
C GLN A 94 29.26 9.78 17.06
N GLU A 95 27.95 9.88 17.30
CA GLU A 95 27.33 10.90 18.16
C GLU A 95 27.74 10.74 19.64
N ALA A 96 27.82 9.50 20.14
CA ALA A 96 28.31 9.20 21.48
C ALA A 96 29.79 9.56 21.69
N HIS A 97 30.65 9.33 20.68
CA HIS A 97 32.07 9.69 20.71
C HIS A 97 32.34 11.18 20.49
N ALA A 98 31.46 11.90 19.80
CA ALA A 98 31.51 13.36 19.71
C ALA A 98 31.17 14.03 21.06
N SER A 99 30.27 13.42 21.83
CA SER A 99 29.80 13.92 23.14
C SER A 99 30.77 13.68 24.32
N THR A 100 31.86 12.93 24.15
CA THR A 100 32.84 12.62 25.23
C THR A 100 34.11 13.48 25.22
N LYS A 101 34.07 14.71 24.67
CA LYS A 101 35.24 15.62 24.60
C LYS A 101 35.41 16.61 25.77
N THR A 102 34.72 16.43 26.89
CA THR A 102 34.95 17.23 28.11
C THR A 102 35.05 16.37 29.37
N SER A 103 36.07 15.53 29.48
CA SER A 103 36.59 15.16 30.80
C SER A 103 38.12 15.08 30.75
N LYS A 104 38.77 15.80 31.68
CA LYS A 104 40.23 15.99 31.71
C LYS A 104 41.02 14.75 32.18
N VAL A 105 40.47 13.53 32.11
CA VAL A 105 41.05 12.34 32.78
C VAL A 105 41.59 11.25 31.85
N LEU A 106 41.50 11.38 30.51
CA LEU A 106 42.08 10.39 29.58
C LEU A 106 43.27 10.97 28.78
N LYS A 107 44.32 11.41 29.48
CA LYS A 107 45.60 11.81 28.85
C LYS A 107 46.61 10.67 28.67
N PHE A 108 46.20 9.41 28.84
CA PHE A 108 47.12 8.25 28.83
C PHE A 108 46.73 7.10 27.88
N VAL A 109 45.95 7.38 26.84
CA VAL A 109 45.73 6.40 25.76
C VAL A 109 46.21 7.03 24.45
N PRO A 110 47.18 6.41 23.73
CA PRO A 110 47.65 6.93 22.45
C PRO A 110 46.49 7.03 21.45
N ASN A 111 46.48 8.12 20.67
CA ASN A 111 45.49 8.46 19.65
C ASN A 111 45.45 7.51 18.43
N CYS A 112 45.87 6.25 18.56
CA CYS A 112 45.97 5.27 17.48
C CYS A 112 44.96 4.11 17.60
N CYS A 113 44.11 4.07 18.62
CA CYS A 113 43.31 2.86 18.92
C CYS A 113 41.81 3.09 19.17
N THR A 114 41.20 4.21 18.74
CA THR A 114 39.75 4.42 18.90
C THR A 114 38.91 4.06 17.66
N SER A 115 39.51 3.57 16.58
CA SER A 115 38.77 3.04 15.41
C SER A 115 38.77 1.50 15.32
N PHE A 116 39.34 0.80 16.29
CA PHE A 116 39.48 -0.67 16.26
C PHE A 116 38.87 -1.32 17.51
N THR A 117 37.54 -1.28 17.64
CA THR A 117 36.84 -2.29 18.45
C THR A 117 36.76 -3.59 17.63
N PRO A 118 37.25 -4.74 18.13
CA PRO A 118 37.25 -6.01 17.40
C PRO A 118 35.87 -6.42 16.87
N ARG A 119 34.80 -5.96 17.55
CA ARG A 119 33.42 -6.22 17.16
C ARG A 119 33.01 -5.56 15.84
N ASN A 120 33.48 -4.34 15.55
CA ASN A 120 33.10 -3.59 14.34
C ASN A 120 33.85 -4.10 13.09
N ILE A 121 35.07 -4.60 13.26
CA ILE A 121 35.88 -5.19 12.18
C ILE A 121 35.40 -6.61 11.86
N TRP A 122 35.08 -7.39 12.90
CA TRP A 122 34.53 -8.73 12.74
C TRP A 122 33.14 -8.71 12.10
N TYR A 123 32.30 -7.73 12.45
CA TYR A 123 31.03 -7.47 11.75
C TYR A 123 31.24 -7.07 10.29
N GLY A 124 32.21 -6.19 10.00
CA GLY A 124 32.50 -5.74 8.63
C GLY A 124 33.02 -6.86 7.72
N GLN A 125 33.91 -7.71 8.22
CA GLN A 125 34.43 -8.86 7.46
C GLN A 125 33.37 -9.92 7.20
N HIS A 126 32.58 -10.28 8.21
CA HIS A 126 31.46 -11.21 8.07
C HIS A 126 30.38 -10.69 7.10
N MET A 127 30.08 -9.39 7.16
CA MET A 127 29.13 -8.76 6.25
C MET A 127 29.67 -8.75 4.81
N SER A 128 30.94 -8.42 4.62
CA SER A 128 31.59 -8.43 3.30
C SER A 128 31.56 -9.82 2.66
N SER A 129 31.86 -10.88 3.43
CA SER A 129 31.82 -12.25 2.91
C SER A 129 30.40 -12.69 2.53
N LYS A 130 29.38 -12.33 3.33
CA LYS A 130 27.99 -12.66 3.02
C LYS A 130 27.49 -11.88 1.79
N LEU A 131 27.91 -10.62 1.65
CA LEU A 131 27.63 -9.79 0.48
C LEU A 131 28.30 -10.35 -0.79
N GLU A 132 29.54 -10.83 -0.68
CA GLU A 132 30.27 -11.51 -1.76
C GLU A 132 29.58 -12.80 -2.20
N GLU A 133 29.12 -13.62 -1.24
CA GLU A 133 28.36 -14.84 -1.51
C GLU A 133 27.06 -14.56 -2.28
N ILE A 134 26.27 -13.58 -1.82
CA ILE A 134 25.03 -13.17 -2.50
C ILE A 134 25.34 -12.62 -3.89
N THR A 135 26.41 -11.83 -4.03
CA THR A 135 26.84 -11.31 -5.34
C THR A 135 27.18 -12.44 -6.31
N ALA A 136 27.90 -13.47 -5.85
CA ALA A 136 28.26 -14.61 -6.67
C ALA A 136 27.00 -15.34 -7.16
N LYS A 137 26.06 -15.66 -6.26
CA LYS A 137 24.77 -16.28 -6.60
C LYS A 137 23.96 -15.43 -7.59
N LEU A 138 23.93 -14.11 -7.42
CA LEU A 138 23.27 -13.18 -8.36
C LEU A 138 23.92 -13.22 -9.75
N CYS A 139 25.24 -13.29 -9.83
CA CYS A 139 25.97 -13.40 -11.11
C CYS A 139 25.67 -14.75 -11.79
N ASP A 140 25.71 -15.84 -11.04
CA ASP A 140 25.41 -17.17 -11.54
C ASP A 140 23.98 -17.26 -12.11
N LEU A 141 22.99 -16.70 -11.40
CA LEU A 141 21.61 -16.63 -11.90
C LEU A 141 21.49 -15.78 -13.17
N ALA A 142 22.22 -14.67 -13.23
CA ALA A 142 22.24 -13.79 -14.40
C ALA A 142 22.93 -14.41 -15.62
N ASP A 143 23.91 -15.30 -15.42
CA ASP A 143 24.57 -16.02 -16.49
C ASP A 143 23.75 -17.24 -16.95
N GLN A 144 23.13 -17.97 -16.03
CA GLN A 144 22.22 -19.08 -16.32
C GLN A 144 21.03 -18.66 -17.22
N LYS A 145 20.62 -17.38 -17.15
CA LYS A 145 19.63 -16.79 -18.06
C LYS A 145 19.94 -17.03 -19.54
N LYS A 146 21.22 -16.93 -19.95
CA LYS A 146 21.64 -17.04 -21.36
C LYS A 146 21.42 -18.46 -21.90
N ASP A 147 21.58 -19.46 -21.04
CA ASP A 147 21.48 -20.87 -21.40
C ASP A 147 20.02 -21.38 -21.39
N MET A 148 19.12 -20.68 -20.69
CA MET A 148 17.71 -21.06 -20.51
C MET A 148 16.75 -20.47 -21.57
N GLY A 149 17.26 -19.71 -22.54
CA GLY A 149 16.43 -19.14 -23.62
C GLY A 149 15.32 -18.20 -23.13
N LEU A 150 15.55 -17.52 -21.99
CA LEU A 150 14.60 -16.55 -21.42
C LEU A 150 14.65 -15.24 -22.23
N ASN A 151 13.52 -14.81 -22.77
CA ASN A 151 13.46 -13.71 -23.72
C ASN A 151 12.88 -12.43 -23.09
N VAL A 152 13.39 -11.27 -23.51
CA VAL A 152 12.93 -9.95 -23.02
C VAL A 152 11.70 -9.49 -23.81
N ASP A 153 11.58 -9.92 -25.07
CA ASP A 153 10.43 -9.65 -25.94
C ASP A 153 9.38 -10.74 -25.80
N VAL A 154 8.70 -10.76 -24.66
CA VAL A 154 7.30 -11.17 -24.68
C VAL A 154 6.54 -9.92 -25.11
N GLU A 155 6.35 -9.79 -26.43
CA GLU A 155 5.22 -9.01 -26.95
C GLU A 155 4.03 -9.29 -26.03
N LYS A 156 3.32 -8.23 -25.64
CA LYS A 156 2.05 -8.24 -24.91
C LYS A 156 0.99 -8.98 -25.74
N SER A 157 1.23 -10.24 -26.07
CA SER A 157 0.28 -11.12 -26.68
C SER A 157 -0.82 -11.25 -25.64
N ASN A 158 -2.02 -10.88 -26.07
CA ASN A 158 -3.25 -10.74 -25.32
C ASN A 158 -3.78 -12.08 -24.77
N ILE A 159 -2.89 -12.88 -24.20
CA ILE A 159 -3.15 -14.13 -23.50
C ILE A 159 -2.44 -14.02 -22.14
N ARG A 160 -2.67 -12.92 -21.42
CA ARG A 160 -2.70 -13.02 -19.95
C ARG A 160 -3.80 -14.04 -19.69
N GLU A 161 -3.44 -15.22 -19.18
CA GLU A 161 -4.41 -16.11 -18.55
C GLU A 161 -5.25 -15.21 -17.64
N ARG A 162 -6.52 -14.98 -18.02
CA ARG A 162 -7.44 -14.20 -17.20
C ARG A 162 -7.30 -14.79 -15.81
N ALA A 163 -6.92 -13.97 -14.83
CA ALA A 163 -6.98 -14.36 -13.43
C ALA A 163 -8.30 -15.10 -13.25
N LEU A 164 -8.24 -16.41 -12.95
CA LEU A 164 -9.34 -17.36 -13.06
C LEU A 164 -10.65 -16.67 -12.68
N GLU A 165 -11.53 -16.41 -13.67
CA GLU A 165 -12.74 -15.62 -13.48
C GLU A 165 -13.53 -16.23 -12.32
N GLN A 166 -13.61 -15.51 -11.20
CA GLN A 166 -14.32 -15.99 -10.02
C GLN A 166 -15.82 -15.87 -10.27
N THR A 167 -16.49 -17.02 -10.40
CA THR A 167 -17.93 -17.09 -10.64
C THR A 167 -18.71 -16.92 -9.35
N SER A 168 -19.96 -16.47 -9.44
CA SER A 168 -20.87 -16.39 -8.28
C SER A 168 -21.29 -17.75 -7.71
N LEU A 169 -20.90 -18.87 -8.32
CA LEU A 169 -21.29 -20.21 -7.89
C LEU A 169 -20.49 -20.66 -6.65
N VAL A 170 -21.18 -21.26 -5.70
CA VAL A 170 -20.62 -21.79 -4.45
C VAL A 170 -21.05 -23.24 -4.29
N ASP A 171 -20.13 -24.08 -3.86
CA ASP A 171 -20.45 -25.38 -3.27
C ASP A 171 -20.81 -25.14 -1.79
N GLU A 172 -22.11 -25.11 -1.50
CA GLU A 172 -22.67 -24.79 -0.17
C GLU A 172 -22.20 -25.77 0.92
N THR A 173 -21.70 -26.95 0.53
CA THR A 173 -21.30 -28.02 1.45
C THR A 173 -19.97 -27.77 2.18
N LYS A 174 -19.19 -26.76 1.77
CA LYS A 174 -17.81 -26.53 2.27
C LYS A 174 -17.65 -25.35 3.24
N ASN A 175 -18.73 -24.64 3.56
CA ASN A 175 -18.67 -23.41 4.36
C ASN A 175 -18.99 -23.69 5.83
N MET A 176 -18.00 -24.11 6.62
CA MET A 176 -18.15 -24.16 8.09
C MET A 176 -17.04 -23.33 8.76
N GLY A 177 -17.45 -22.32 9.55
CA GLY A 177 -16.56 -21.58 10.46
C GLY A 177 -16.77 -20.06 10.57
N ARG A 178 -17.56 -19.42 9.69
CA ARG A 178 -17.77 -17.96 9.67
C ARG A 178 -19.23 -17.52 9.80
N GLU A 179 -20.04 -18.31 10.50
CA GLU A 179 -21.49 -18.02 10.62
C GLU A 179 -21.76 -16.68 11.31
N GLY A 180 -20.96 -16.32 12.34
CA GLY A 180 -21.09 -15.03 13.01
C GLY A 180 -20.79 -13.82 12.09
N ASP A 181 -19.76 -13.93 11.24
CA ASP A 181 -19.44 -12.88 10.25
C ASP A 181 -20.58 -12.74 9.23
N LYS A 182 -21.11 -13.88 8.78
CA LYS A 182 -22.25 -13.94 7.85
C LYS A 182 -23.48 -13.28 8.45
N GLU A 183 -23.87 -13.63 9.68
CA GLU A 183 -25.03 -13.04 10.37
C GLU A 183 -24.88 -11.52 10.53
N ALA A 184 -23.70 -11.05 10.94
CA ALA A 184 -23.42 -9.63 11.09
C ALA A 184 -23.53 -8.87 9.75
N LEU A 185 -22.99 -9.43 8.67
CA LEU A 185 -23.06 -8.84 7.33
C LEU A 185 -24.48 -8.90 6.76
N MET A 186 -25.22 -9.98 7.00
CA MET A 186 -26.64 -10.10 6.63
C MET A 186 -27.50 -9.04 7.30
N GLY A 187 -27.26 -8.78 8.59
CA GLY A 187 -27.93 -7.71 9.33
C GLY A 187 -27.70 -6.33 8.71
N LYS A 188 -26.48 -6.04 8.25
CA LYS A 188 -26.16 -4.79 7.55
C LYS A 188 -26.73 -4.74 6.13
N LEU A 189 -26.69 -5.87 5.41
CA LEU A 189 -27.12 -5.95 4.01
C LEU A 189 -28.64 -5.74 3.88
N LEU A 190 -29.41 -6.38 4.77
CA LEU A 190 -30.88 -6.32 4.78
C LEU A 190 -31.45 -5.27 5.74
N GLY A 191 -30.61 -4.73 6.63
CA GLY A 191 -30.99 -3.71 7.59
C GLY A 191 -31.27 -2.37 6.91
N LYS A 192 -32.11 -1.55 7.55
CA LYS A 192 -32.27 -0.14 7.17
C LYS A 192 -31.10 0.63 7.77
N GLU A 193 -30.28 1.24 6.93
CA GLU A 193 -29.26 2.18 7.40
C GLU A 193 -29.91 3.55 7.64
N GLU A 194 -29.45 4.26 8.66
CA GLU A 194 -29.83 5.66 8.97
C GLU A 194 -29.15 6.66 8.00
N CYS A 195 -28.82 6.22 6.78
CA CYS A 195 -28.21 7.06 5.75
C CYS A 195 -29.27 7.48 4.74
N ASP A 196 -29.33 8.78 4.44
CA ASP A 196 -30.23 9.37 3.42
C ASP A 196 -29.85 8.98 1.97
N GLU A 197 -28.80 8.17 1.78
CA GLU A 197 -28.34 7.73 0.47
C GLU A 197 -29.14 6.53 -0.05
N ASN A 198 -29.54 6.59 -1.32
CA ASN A 198 -30.30 5.51 -1.96
C ASN A 198 -29.51 4.19 -2.05
N VAL A 199 -28.19 4.30 -2.19
CA VAL A 199 -27.27 3.19 -2.39
C VAL A 199 -26.18 3.26 -1.35
N SER A 200 -25.92 2.16 -0.64
CA SER A 200 -24.79 2.06 0.27
C SER A 200 -23.78 1.03 -0.15
N ILE A 201 -22.55 1.23 0.33
CA ILE A 201 -21.41 0.42 -0.06
C ILE A 201 -20.88 -0.29 1.18
N MET A 202 -20.55 -1.57 1.02
CA MET A 202 -20.00 -2.43 2.06
C MET A 202 -18.72 -3.05 1.55
N SER A 203 -17.62 -2.85 2.28
CA SER A 203 -16.32 -3.40 1.90
C SER A 203 -15.93 -4.58 2.79
N ILE A 204 -15.53 -5.71 2.18
CA ILE A 204 -14.91 -6.85 2.85
C ILE A 204 -13.40 -6.78 2.56
N VAL A 205 -12.61 -6.45 3.57
CA VAL A 205 -11.17 -6.23 3.46
C VAL A 205 -10.39 -7.32 4.18
N GLY A 206 -9.26 -7.74 3.60
CA GLY A 206 -8.41 -8.75 4.21
C GLY A 206 -7.39 -9.34 3.25
N MET A 207 -6.46 -10.11 3.79
CA MET A 207 -5.37 -10.74 3.03
C MET A 207 -5.88 -11.77 2.01
N VAL A 208 -4.98 -12.22 1.13
CA VAL A 208 -5.24 -13.29 0.17
C VAL A 208 -5.64 -14.57 0.90
N GLY A 209 -6.53 -15.38 0.31
CA GLY A 209 -6.86 -16.71 0.84
C GLY A 209 -7.72 -16.73 2.11
N ILE A 210 -7.98 -15.57 2.74
CA ILE A 210 -8.81 -15.46 3.95
C ILE A 210 -10.31 -15.74 3.71
N GLY A 211 -10.71 -15.98 2.46
CA GLY A 211 -12.08 -16.30 2.09
C GLY A 211 -13.02 -15.09 1.94
N LYS A 212 -12.51 -13.88 1.62
CA LYS A 212 -13.37 -12.70 1.33
C LYS A 212 -14.39 -12.99 0.24
N THR A 213 -13.90 -13.50 -0.88
CA THR A 213 -14.73 -13.84 -2.02
C THR A 213 -15.71 -14.95 -1.65
N THR A 214 -15.26 -15.98 -0.93
CA THR A 214 -16.14 -17.04 -0.41
C THR A 214 -17.29 -16.46 0.44
N LEU A 215 -16.98 -15.56 1.37
CA LEU A 215 -17.98 -14.91 2.21
C LEU A 215 -18.96 -14.05 1.40
N ALA A 216 -18.45 -13.27 0.44
CA ALA A 216 -19.30 -12.49 -0.48
C ALA A 216 -20.21 -13.40 -1.32
N LYS A 217 -19.70 -14.53 -1.82
CA LYS A 217 -20.51 -15.49 -2.58
C LYS A 217 -21.57 -16.19 -1.72
N VAL A 218 -21.26 -16.51 -0.46
CA VAL A 218 -22.25 -17.04 0.49
C VAL A 218 -23.39 -16.04 0.65
N LEU A 219 -23.08 -14.79 1.01
CA LEU A 219 -24.08 -13.71 1.15
C LEU A 219 -24.89 -13.51 -0.13
N TYR A 220 -24.24 -13.47 -1.28
CA TYR A 220 -24.90 -13.26 -2.57
C TYR A 220 -25.93 -14.35 -2.93
N ASN A 221 -25.70 -15.58 -2.48
CA ASN A 221 -26.54 -16.72 -2.78
C ASN A 221 -27.58 -17.04 -1.68
N GLU A 222 -27.56 -16.35 -0.55
CA GLU A 222 -28.56 -16.50 0.51
C GLU A 222 -29.98 -16.24 0.00
N GLU A 223 -30.93 -17.08 0.39
CA GLU A 223 -32.32 -17.01 -0.07
C GLU A 223 -32.96 -15.65 0.28
N LYS A 224 -32.75 -15.18 1.51
CA LYS A 224 -33.21 -13.85 1.95
C LYS A 224 -32.65 -12.70 1.11
N VAL A 225 -31.43 -12.84 0.56
CA VAL A 225 -30.82 -11.84 -0.33
C VAL A 225 -31.43 -11.94 -1.72
N LYS A 226 -31.66 -13.15 -2.23
CA LYS A 226 -32.33 -13.37 -3.52
C LYS A 226 -33.73 -12.73 -3.55
N ASP A 227 -34.46 -12.81 -2.44
CA ASP A 227 -35.81 -12.26 -2.33
C ASP A 227 -35.84 -10.74 -2.09
N HIS A 228 -34.77 -10.17 -1.53
CA HIS A 228 -34.73 -8.76 -1.14
C HIS A 228 -34.34 -7.81 -2.28
N PHE A 229 -33.53 -8.28 -3.23
CA PHE A 229 -32.97 -7.47 -4.32
C PHE A 229 -33.52 -7.92 -5.68
N GLU A 230 -34.12 -7.00 -6.43
CA GLU A 230 -34.71 -7.24 -7.75
C GLU A 230 -33.63 -7.57 -8.79
N VAL A 231 -32.49 -6.87 -8.70
CA VAL A 231 -31.36 -7.05 -9.60
C VAL A 231 -30.16 -7.47 -8.78
N ARG A 232 -29.49 -8.54 -9.21
CA ARG A 232 -28.25 -9.01 -8.59
C ARG A 232 -27.20 -9.20 -9.67
N ALA A 233 -26.04 -8.58 -9.48
CA ALA A 233 -24.93 -8.64 -10.41
C ALA A 233 -23.64 -8.96 -9.68
N TRP A 234 -22.80 -9.80 -10.30
CA TRP A 234 -21.48 -10.16 -9.81
C TRP A 234 -20.45 -9.88 -10.88
N VAL A 235 -19.44 -9.06 -10.57
CA VAL A 235 -18.38 -8.67 -11.48
C VAL A 235 -17.03 -8.84 -10.79
N CYS A 236 -16.16 -9.64 -11.38
CA CYS A 236 -14.76 -9.71 -10.98
C CYS A 236 -13.98 -8.59 -11.68
N VAL A 237 -13.25 -7.78 -10.92
CA VAL A 237 -12.53 -6.62 -11.44
C VAL A 237 -11.10 -7.03 -11.80
N SER A 238 -10.70 -6.86 -13.05
CA SER A 238 -9.33 -7.12 -13.51
C SER A 238 -8.33 -6.10 -12.96
N GLU A 239 -7.06 -6.50 -12.86
CA GLU A 239 -5.94 -5.62 -12.43
C GLU A 239 -5.83 -4.33 -13.25
N GLU A 240 -6.16 -4.41 -14.55
CA GLU A 240 -6.33 -3.24 -15.40
C GLU A 240 -7.69 -2.60 -15.13
N CYS A 241 -7.73 -1.68 -14.16
CA CYS A 241 -8.94 -0.95 -13.81
C CYS A 241 -9.25 0.14 -14.85
N ASP A 242 -9.86 -0.30 -15.95
CA ASP A 242 -10.52 0.55 -16.93
C ASP A 242 -12.00 0.70 -16.56
N VAL A 243 -12.41 1.93 -16.23
CA VAL A 243 -13.79 2.28 -15.85
C VAL A 243 -14.77 1.84 -16.94
N PHE A 244 -14.39 1.93 -18.22
CA PHE A 244 -15.25 1.51 -19.33
C PHE A 244 -15.51 0.00 -19.30
N ASN A 245 -14.46 -0.81 -19.22
CA ASN A 245 -14.58 -2.27 -19.22
C ASN A 245 -15.35 -2.79 -17.99
N ILE A 246 -15.09 -2.22 -16.81
CA ILE A 246 -15.81 -2.58 -15.59
C ILE A 246 -17.29 -2.18 -15.71
N SER A 247 -17.58 -0.95 -16.15
CA SER A 247 -18.96 -0.49 -16.36
C SER A 247 -19.70 -1.37 -17.38
N LYS A 248 -19.00 -1.86 -18.41
CA LYS A 248 -19.57 -2.75 -19.43
C LYS A 248 -19.86 -4.13 -18.85
N ALA A 249 -18.96 -4.67 -18.04
CA ALA A 249 -19.17 -5.94 -17.32
C ALA A 249 -20.34 -5.84 -16.34
N ILE A 250 -20.47 -4.72 -15.62
CA ILE A 250 -21.63 -4.45 -14.76
C ILE A 250 -22.92 -4.42 -15.59
N PHE A 251 -22.94 -3.67 -16.70
CA PHE A 251 -24.10 -3.61 -17.58
C PHE A 251 -24.52 -5.00 -18.09
N GLN A 252 -23.56 -5.81 -18.52
CA GLN A 252 -23.81 -7.19 -18.95
C GLN A 252 -24.35 -8.06 -17.81
N ALA A 253 -23.79 -7.95 -16.60
CA ALA A 253 -24.24 -8.71 -15.43
C ALA A 253 -25.63 -8.29 -14.95
N VAL A 254 -25.97 -7.00 -15.04
CA VAL A 254 -27.28 -6.44 -14.66
C VAL A 254 -28.37 -6.81 -15.66
N THR A 255 -28.07 -6.73 -16.95
CA THR A 255 -29.09 -6.86 -18.02
C THR A 255 -29.13 -8.24 -18.68
N GLY A 256 -28.06 -9.02 -18.58
CA GLY A 256 -27.84 -10.23 -19.38
C GLY A 256 -27.61 -9.96 -20.88
N LYS A 257 -27.54 -8.68 -21.30
CA LYS A 257 -27.41 -8.29 -22.71
C LYS A 257 -25.96 -7.97 -23.03
N ASN A 258 -25.49 -8.47 -24.17
CA ASN A 258 -24.24 -8.01 -24.75
C ASN A 258 -24.51 -6.86 -25.72
N LYS A 259 -24.23 -5.63 -25.30
CA LYS A 259 -24.38 -4.41 -26.11
C LYS A 259 -23.05 -3.69 -26.18
N ASP A 260 -22.70 -3.22 -27.38
CA ASP A 260 -21.55 -2.36 -27.58
C ASP A 260 -21.92 -0.89 -27.43
N PHE A 261 -20.99 -0.13 -26.86
CA PHE A 261 -21.12 1.29 -26.59
C PHE A 261 -19.94 2.02 -27.20
N ALA A 262 -20.18 3.14 -27.86
CA ALA A 262 -19.13 3.90 -28.54
C ALA A 262 -18.24 4.66 -27.54
N ASN A 263 -18.76 5.02 -26.37
CA ASN A 263 -18.03 5.75 -25.34
C ASN A 263 -18.63 5.47 -23.94
N LEU A 264 -17.93 5.94 -22.91
CA LEU A 264 -18.30 5.75 -21.51
C LEU A 264 -19.64 6.41 -21.15
N ASP A 265 -19.93 7.58 -21.71
CA ASP A 265 -21.14 8.35 -21.43
C ASP A 265 -22.40 7.55 -21.83
N LEU A 266 -22.44 7.03 -23.05
CA LEU A 266 -23.55 6.21 -23.54
C LEU A 266 -23.75 4.93 -22.71
N LEU A 267 -22.65 4.34 -22.23
CA LEU A 267 -22.68 3.17 -21.35
C LEU A 267 -23.23 3.53 -19.97
N HIS A 268 -22.80 4.63 -19.38
CA HIS A 268 -23.25 5.09 -18.07
C HIS A 268 -24.70 5.53 -18.08
N VAL A 269 -25.17 6.21 -19.13
CA VAL A 269 -26.60 6.54 -19.31
C VAL A 269 -27.44 5.26 -19.38
N ALA A 270 -27.02 4.28 -20.18
CA ALA A 270 -27.75 3.02 -20.30
C ALA A 270 -27.72 2.20 -18.99
N LEU A 271 -26.59 2.17 -18.28
CA LEU A 271 -26.49 1.49 -16.99
C LEU A 271 -27.37 2.17 -15.94
N LYS A 272 -27.34 3.50 -15.88
CA LYS A 272 -28.21 4.31 -15.01
C LYS A 272 -29.69 3.97 -15.24
N GLU A 273 -30.13 3.93 -16.49
CA GLU A 273 -31.52 3.57 -16.82
C GLU A 273 -31.91 2.17 -16.35
N GLU A 274 -31.00 1.19 -16.45
CA GLU A 274 -31.26 -0.19 -16.08
C GLU A 274 -31.31 -0.42 -14.56
N VAL A 275 -30.53 0.33 -13.78
CA VAL A 275 -30.52 0.27 -12.30
C VAL A 275 -31.53 1.23 -11.67
N SER A 276 -31.99 2.26 -12.40
CA SER A 276 -32.89 3.27 -11.86
C SER A 276 -34.18 2.66 -11.35
N LYS A 277 -34.59 3.08 -10.15
CA LYS A 277 -35.83 2.64 -9.46
C LYS A 277 -35.91 1.15 -9.11
N LYS A 278 -34.85 0.37 -9.33
CA LYS A 278 -34.78 -1.03 -8.89
C LYS A 278 -33.89 -1.13 -7.67
N ARG A 279 -34.26 -1.98 -6.70
CA ARG A 279 -33.34 -2.31 -5.61
C ARG A 279 -32.33 -3.33 -6.11
N PHE A 280 -31.06 -2.95 -6.21
CA PHE A 280 -30.02 -3.84 -6.72
C PHE A 280 -28.99 -4.22 -5.65
N LEU A 281 -28.39 -5.40 -5.83
CA LEU A 281 -27.16 -5.82 -5.18
C LEU A 281 -26.08 -6.01 -6.24
N LEU A 282 -25.01 -5.25 -6.14
CA LEU A 282 -23.83 -5.39 -7.00
C LEU A 282 -22.66 -5.90 -6.18
N VAL A 283 -21.99 -6.97 -6.62
CA VAL A 283 -20.73 -7.42 -6.06
C VAL A 283 -19.60 -7.10 -7.01
N LEU A 284 -18.64 -6.30 -6.54
CA LEU A 284 -17.37 -6.02 -7.20
C LEU A 284 -16.27 -6.79 -6.48
N ASP A 285 -15.83 -7.89 -7.08
CA ASP A 285 -14.89 -8.83 -6.48
C ASP A 285 -13.44 -8.56 -6.90
N ASP A 286 -12.54 -8.59 -5.92
CA ASP A 286 -11.09 -8.34 -6.00
C ASP A 286 -10.74 -6.97 -6.63
N VAL A 287 -11.26 -5.89 -6.05
CA VAL A 287 -10.95 -4.51 -6.49
C VAL A 287 -9.56 -4.09 -6.02
N TRP A 288 -8.70 -3.72 -6.97
CA TRP A 288 -7.29 -3.33 -6.71
C TRP A 288 -6.99 -1.84 -6.85
N ASN A 289 -7.79 -1.09 -7.61
CA ASN A 289 -7.45 0.29 -7.98
C ASN A 289 -7.71 1.28 -6.84
N GLU A 290 -6.66 2.00 -6.45
CA GLU A 290 -6.70 3.04 -5.40
C GLU A 290 -7.02 4.44 -5.94
N ASP A 291 -7.21 4.61 -7.25
CA ASP A 291 -7.54 5.90 -7.85
C ASP A 291 -8.98 6.33 -7.53
N HIS A 292 -9.09 7.30 -6.62
CA HIS A 292 -10.36 7.88 -6.19
C HIS A 292 -11.20 8.43 -7.35
N ASN A 293 -10.59 9.06 -8.35
CA ASN A 293 -11.34 9.69 -9.44
C ASN A 293 -12.00 8.64 -10.34
N LYS A 294 -11.28 7.55 -10.63
CA LYS A 294 -11.83 6.43 -11.39
C LYS A 294 -12.97 5.74 -10.65
N TRP A 295 -12.84 5.65 -9.33
CA TRP A 295 -13.87 5.05 -8.49
C TRP A 295 -15.15 5.92 -8.43
N GLU A 296 -15.00 7.23 -8.24
CA GLU A 296 -16.12 8.18 -8.28
C GLU A 296 -16.85 8.14 -9.63
N LEU A 297 -16.10 8.10 -10.74
CA LEU A 297 -16.69 7.93 -12.07
C LEU A 297 -17.45 6.61 -12.22
N LEU A 298 -16.95 5.51 -11.66
CA LEU A 298 -17.61 4.20 -11.70
C LEU A 298 -18.92 4.18 -10.89
N GLN A 299 -18.99 4.92 -9.78
CA GLN A 299 -20.16 4.97 -8.90
C GLN A 299 -21.33 5.77 -9.48
N ASN A 300 -21.06 6.81 -10.27
CA ASN A 300 -22.07 7.74 -10.78
C ASN A 300 -23.36 7.10 -11.32
N PRO A 301 -23.32 6.11 -12.24
CA PRO A 301 -24.54 5.48 -12.75
C PRO A 301 -25.32 4.68 -11.69
N LEU A 302 -24.67 4.25 -10.61
CA LEU A 302 -25.25 3.41 -9.57
C LEU A 302 -26.05 4.21 -8.53
N LEU A 303 -25.76 5.51 -8.36
CA LEU A 303 -26.40 6.38 -7.35
C LEU A 303 -27.92 6.55 -7.52
N GLU A 304 -28.43 6.22 -8.71
CA GLU A 304 -29.85 6.36 -9.09
C GLU A 304 -30.68 5.10 -8.76
N GLY A 305 -30.07 4.12 -8.09
CA GLY A 305 -30.77 2.95 -7.57
C GLY A 305 -31.90 3.29 -6.61
N ALA A 306 -32.83 2.36 -6.41
CA ALA A 306 -33.87 2.54 -5.39
C ALA A 306 -33.26 2.49 -3.97
N PRO A 307 -33.89 3.16 -2.98
CA PRO A 307 -33.48 3.08 -1.59
C PRO A 307 -33.29 1.65 -1.10
N GLY A 308 -32.15 1.42 -0.43
CA GLY A 308 -31.74 0.11 0.05
C GLY A 308 -30.96 -0.71 -0.97
N SER A 309 -30.53 -0.12 -2.09
CA SER A 309 -29.58 -0.78 -3.00
C SER A 309 -28.20 -0.88 -2.33
N ARG A 310 -27.46 -1.95 -2.62
CA ARG A 310 -26.21 -2.27 -1.94
C ARG A 310 -25.11 -2.62 -2.95
N VAL A 311 -23.89 -2.15 -2.69
CA VAL A 311 -22.68 -2.58 -3.40
C VAL A 311 -21.75 -3.27 -2.42
N ILE A 312 -21.38 -4.51 -2.67
CA ILE A 312 -20.35 -5.23 -1.92
C ILE A 312 -19.05 -5.13 -2.70
N VAL A 313 -17.99 -4.66 -2.05
CA VAL A 313 -16.63 -4.60 -2.60
C VAL A 313 -15.76 -5.57 -1.82
N THR A 314 -15.09 -6.50 -2.49
CA THR A 314 -14.02 -7.29 -1.86
C THR A 314 -12.66 -6.72 -2.28
N THR A 315 -11.77 -6.48 -1.33
CA THR A 315 -10.45 -5.91 -1.62
C THR A 315 -9.40 -6.35 -0.62
N ARG A 316 -8.13 -6.21 -0.99
CA ARG A 316 -6.97 -6.41 -0.10
C ARG A 316 -6.49 -5.09 0.50
N SER A 317 -6.86 -3.95 -0.09
CA SER A 317 -6.39 -2.62 0.31
C SER A 317 -7.43 -1.91 1.16
N THR A 318 -7.00 -1.48 2.35
CA THR A 318 -7.82 -0.63 3.23
C THR A 318 -8.09 0.74 2.61
N LYS A 319 -7.21 1.23 1.72
CA LYS A 319 -7.42 2.49 1.00
C LYS A 319 -8.55 2.38 -0.02
N VAL A 320 -8.58 1.29 -0.80
CA VAL A 320 -9.69 1.01 -1.72
C VAL A 320 -11.01 0.98 -0.96
N ALA A 321 -11.05 0.33 0.21
CA ALA A 321 -12.23 0.32 1.05
C ALA A 321 -12.65 1.71 1.54
N SER A 322 -11.70 2.57 1.94
CA SER A 322 -12.01 3.94 2.36
C SER A 322 -12.58 4.80 1.21
N HIS A 323 -12.06 4.63 -0.01
CA HIS A 323 -12.62 5.28 -1.20
C HIS A 323 -13.99 4.69 -1.57
N ALA A 324 -14.14 3.37 -1.46
CA ALA A 324 -15.38 2.64 -1.73
C ALA A 324 -16.54 3.08 -0.85
N LEU A 325 -16.30 3.22 0.44
CA LEU A 325 -17.30 3.66 1.41
C LEU A 325 -17.70 5.13 1.24
N SER A 326 -17.14 5.86 0.27
CA SER A 326 -17.23 7.30 0.23
C SER A 326 -17.02 7.87 1.63
N GLU A 327 -15.97 7.43 2.34
CA GLU A 327 -15.47 8.14 3.53
C GLU A 327 -14.92 9.50 3.05
N LYS A 328 -15.83 10.32 2.52
CA LYS A 328 -15.62 11.65 2.02
C LYS A 328 -15.78 12.55 3.23
N ASN A 329 -14.63 12.92 3.77
CA ASN A 329 -14.32 14.33 4.02
C ASN A 329 -15.39 15.10 4.79
N PHE A 330 -15.40 15.08 6.12
CA PHE A 330 -16.13 16.00 7.01
C PHE A 330 -17.58 16.43 6.61
N ASN A 331 -18.25 15.80 5.63
CA ASN A 331 -19.52 16.28 5.09
C ASN A 331 -20.65 16.04 6.09
N ASN A 332 -20.52 14.99 6.89
CA ASN A 332 -21.38 14.70 8.05
C ASN A 332 -20.99 15.52 9.30
N HIS A 333 -19.91 16.31 9.23
CA HIS A 333 -19.43 17.20 10.29
C HIS A 333 -19.13 18.59 9.72
N PRO A 334 -20.17 19.35 9.32
CA PRO A 334 -20.03 20.63 8.63
C PRO A 334 -19.15 21.63 9.41
N THR A 335 -19.18 21.59 10.74
CA THR A 335 -18.29 22.39 11.60
C THR A 335 -16.82 22.01 11.45
N LEU A 336 -16.49 20.71 11.55
CA LEU A 336 -15.12 20.23 11.37
C LEU A 336 -14.61 20.45 9.94
N LYS A 337 -15.51 20.44 8.95
CA LYS A 337 -15.17 20.79 7.57
C LYS A 337 -14.71 22.25 7.48
N LEU A 338 -15.48 23.17 8.04
CA LEU A 338 -15.14 24.60 8.08
C LEU A 338 -13.84 24.85 8.86
N LEU A 339 -13.65 24.17 10.00
CA LEU A 339 -12.42 24.26 10.79
C LEU A 339 -11.22 23.68 10.02
N GLY A 340 -11.40 22.57 9.32
CA GLY A 340 -10.38 21.96 8.47
C GLY A 340 -9.98 22.84 7.29
N GLU A 341 -10.93 23.51 6.64
CA GLU A 341 -10.66 24.50 5.59
C GLU A 341 -9.86 25.69 6.13
N GLY A 342 -10.21 26.19 7.33
CA GLY A 342 -9.45 27.22 8.03
C GLY A 342 -8.02 26.79 8.33
N MET A 343 -7.81 25.54 8.76
CA MET A 343 -6.47 25.00 9.01
C MET A 343 -5.64 24.87 7.73
N ILE A 344 -6.27 24.46 6.62
CA ILE A 344 -5.61 24.38 5.32
C ILE A 344 -5.11 25.76 4.88
N GLN A 345 -5.90 26.80 5.13
CA GLN A 345 -5.54 28.18 4.84
C GLN A 345 -4.41 28.68 5.74
N LYS A 346 -4.48 28.46 7.06
CA LYS A 346 -3.42 28.83 8.01
C LYS A 346 -2.09 28.11 7.74
N CYS A 347 -2.13 26.87 7.25
CA CYS A 347 -0.92 26.12 6.86
C CYS A 347 -0.31 26.53 5.51
N GLY A 348 -0.84 27.55 4.83
CA GLY A 348 -0.39 27.95 3.49
C GLY A 348 -0.51 26.83 2.44
N ARG A 349 -1.34 25.81 2.70
CA ARG A 349 -1.45 24.55 1.94
C ARG A 349 -0.14 23.75 1.82
N LEU A 350 0.81 23.97 2.73
CA LEU A 350 2.10 23.28 2.70
C LEU A 350 1.96 21.85 3.24
N PRO A 351 2.34 20.80 2.47
CA PRO A 351 2.12 19.41 2.85
C PRO A 351 2.73 19.01 4.20
N LEU A 352 3.86 19.61 4.58
CA LEU A 352 4.53 19.31 5.84
C LEU A 352 3.74 19.85 7.05
N ALA A 353 3.28 21.10 6.97
CA ALA A 353 2.45 21.72 8.00
C ALA A 353 1.12 20.96 8.19
N LEU A 354 0.48 20.59 7.08
CA LEU A 354 -0.74 19.79 7.09
C LEU A 354 -0.53 18.40 7.72
N LYS A 355 0.58 17.73 7.41
CA LYS A 355 0.90 16.42 8.01
C LYS A 355 1.17 16.53 9.51
N ALA A 356 1.81 17.61 9.96
CA ALA A 356 2.10 17.85 11.38
C ALA A 356 0.80 18.01 12.18
N LEU A 357 -0.09 18.93 11.75
CA LEU A 357 -1.39 19.12 12.42
C LEU A 357 -2.32 17.92 12.27
N GLY A 358 -2.32 17.28 11.09
CA GLY A 358 -3.12 16.09 10.83
C GLY A 358 -2.80 14.95 11.80
N ARG A 359 -1.56 14.86 12.30
CA ARG A 359 -1.18 13.90 13.35
C ARG A 359 -1.78 14.24 14.71
N ILE A 360 -1.85 15.52 15.07
CA ILE A 360 -2.45 15.99 16.34
C ILE A 360 -3.97 15.70 16.36
N LEU A 361 -4.60 15.86 15.19
CA LEU A 361 -6.04 15.77 14.99
C LEU A 361 -6.52 14.38 14.59
N LYS A 362 -5.61 13.45 14.31
CA LYS A 362 -5.94 12.10 13.87
C LYS A 362 -6.86 11.42 14.89
N GLY A 363 -8.07 11.06 14.43
CA GLY A 363 -9.09 10.40 15.26
C GLY A 363 -9.85 11.30 16.23
N ASN A 364 -9.59 12.62 16.22
CA ASN A 364 -10.29 13.57 17.07
C ASN A 364 -11.50 14.18 16.35
N ARG A 365 -12.70 13.88 16.84
CA ARG A 365 -13.98 14.39 16.32
C ARG A 365 -14.58 15.54 17.15
N ASN A 366 -13.84 16.06 18.15
CA ASN A 366 -14.31 17.18 18.96
C ASN A 366 -13.89 18.53 18.35
N ASP A 367 -14.87 19.32 17.93
CA ASP A 367 -14.74 20.65 17.33
C ASP A 367 -13.93 21.63 18.20
N ASP A 368 -14.04 21.55 19.53
CA ASP A 368 -13.37 22.48 20.46
C ASP A 368 -11.85 22.47 20.30
N LYS A 369 -11.26 21.28 20.13
CA LYS A 369 -9.81 21.12 19.97
C LYS A 369 -9.32 21.52 18.58
N TRP A 370 -10.19 21.44 17.58
CA TRP A 370 -9.91 22.01 16.26
C TRP A 370 -9.93 23.53 16.31
N GLU A 371 -10.90 24.10 17.02
CA GLU A 371 -11.02 25.56 17.20
C GLU A 371 -9.89 26.15 18.05
N GLU A 372 -9.50 25.48 19.13
CA GLU A 372 -8.35 25.83 19.98
C GLU A 372 -7.06 25.94 19.15
N LEU A 373 -6.79 24.92 18.33
CA LEU A 373 -5.62 24.92 17.44
C LEU A 373 -5.70 26.01 16.39
N LEU A 374 -6.88 26.26 15.81
CA LEU A 374 -7.06 27.26 14.76
C LEU A 374 -6.92 28.70 15.29
N LYS A 375 -7.34 28.95 16.54
CA LYS A 375 -7.29 30.27 17.20
C LYS A 375 -6.02 30.50 18.04
N SER A 376 -5.06 29.59 17.99
CA SER A 376 -3.83 29.71 18.77
C SER A 376 -3.04 30.97 18.39
N GLU A 377 -2.57 31.71 19.40
CA GLU A 377 -1.67 32.87 19.24
C GLU A 377 -0.35 32.51 18.55
N ILE A 378 0.00 31.21 18.48
CA ILE A 378 1.19 30.70 17.80
C ILE A 378 1.16 31.02 16.29
N TRP A 379 -0.03 31.20 15.71
CA TRP A 379 -0.18 31.58 14.30
C TRP A 379 0.28 33.00 13.99
N ASP A 380 0.42 33.86 15.01
CA ASP A 380 0.78 35.27 14.83
C ASP A 380 2.29 35.51 15.01
N ILE A 381 3.08 34.44 15.15
CA ILE A 381 4.55 34.52 15.22
C ILE A 381 5.10 34.89 13.83
N GLU A 382 5.61 36.11 13.67
CA GLU A 382 6.28 36.56 12.46
C GLU A 382 7.70 35.97 12.36
N ASP A 383 7.87 34.92 11.55
CA ASP A 383 9.18 34.28 11.30
C ASP A 383 9.51 34.10 9.81
N GLY A 384 8.68 34.61 8.90
CA GLY A 384 8.91 34.48 7.45
C GLY A 384 8.78 33.05 6.89
N SER A 385 8.39 32.07 7.72
CA SER A 385 8.11 30.69 7.32
C SER A 385 6.66 30.29 7.63
N ASP A 386 5.88 30.05 6.57
CA ASP A 386 4.48 29.61 6.65
C ASP A 386 4.28 28.22 7.30
N THR A 387 5.37 27.50 7.60
CA THR A 387 5.33 26.16 8.20
C THR A 387 5.63 26.14 9.69
N LEU A 388 6.36 27.13 10.21
CA LEU A 388 6.88 27.07 11.56
C LEU A 388 5.77 27.05 12.64
N PRO A 389 4.71 27.87 12.55
CA PRO A 389 3.61 27.83 13.53
C PRO A 389 2.97 26.44 13.67
N ALA A 390 2.76 25.73 12.55
CA ALA A 390 2.19 24.39 12.55
C ALA A 390 3.12 23.34 13.19
N LEU A 391 4.44 23.48 13.01
CA LEU A 391 5.44 22.62 13.64
C LEU A 391 5.55 22.89 15.14
N ILE A 392 5.51 24.16 15.56
CA ILE A 392 5.48 24.56 16.97
C ILE A 392 4.24 23.99 17.67
N LEU A 393 3.06 24.11 17.06
CA LEU A 393 1.83 23.49 17.56
C LEU A 393 1.98 21.97 17.69
N SER A 394 2.52 21.31 16.66
CA SER A 394 2.81 19.88 16.73
C SER A 394 3.75 19.53 17.87
N TYR A 395 4.77 20.34 18.14
CA TYR A 395 5.68 20.13 19.25
C TYR A 395 4.97 20.30 20.61
N TYR A 396 4.14 21.32 20.79
CA TYR A 396 3.38 21.53 22.03
C TYR A 396 2.42 20.39 22.37
N HIS A 397 1.87 19.72 21.36
CA HIS A 397 0.97 18.57 21.58
C HIS A 397 1.68 17.21 21.67
N LEU A 398 3.02 17.17 21.58
CA LEU A 398 3.77 15.94 21.84
C LEU A 398 3.73 15.55 23.34
N PRO A 399 3.68 14.24 23.65
CA PRO A 399 3.95 13.73 24.99
C PRO A 399 5.30 14.23 25.54
N PRO A 400 5.43 14.45 26.87
CA PRO A 400 6.64 15.02 27.47
C PRO A 400 7.94 14.30 27.11
N HIS A 401 7.92 12.97 27.04
CA HIS A 401 9.08 12.17 26.66
C HIS A 401 9.50 12.37 25.19
N LEU A 402 8.54 12.61 24.28
CA LEU A 402 8.85 12.89 22.88
C LEU A 402 9.33 14.33 22.66
N LYS A 403 8.85 15.29 23.46
CA LYS A 403 9.39 16.67 23.46
C LYS A 403 10.86 16.68 23.84
N GLN A 404 11.24 15.91 24.85
CA GLN A 404 12.63 15.78 25.28
C GLN A 404 13.51 15.16 24.19
N LEU A 405 13.03 14.12 23.51
CA LEU A 405 13.74 13.52 22.37
C LEU A 405 13.85 14.49 21.17
N PHE A 406 12.79 15.24 20.87
CA PHE A 406 12.80 16.23 19.78
C PHE A 406 13.74 17.40 20.08
N ALA A 407 13.75 17.90 21.33
CA ALA A 407 14.71 18.92 21.76
C ALA A 407 16.16 18.40 21.67
N TYR A 408 16.39 17.11 21.96
CA TYR A 408 17.70 16.50 21.79
C TYR A 408 18.16 16.52 20.32
N CYS A 409 17.24 16.30 19.36
CA CYS A 409 17.54 16.41 17.93
C CYS A 409 17.94 17.84 17.48
N SER A 410 17.60 18.89 18.25
CA SER A 410 18.02 20.27 17.95
C SER A 410 19.43 20.62 18.43
N LEU A 411 20.07 19.73 19.20
CA LEU A 411 21.46 19.89 19.67
C LEU A 411 22.49 19.35 18.67
N GLU A 412 22.03 18.61 17.65
CA GLU A 412 22.83 18.15 16.52
C GLU A 412 23.03 19.32 15.52
N HIS A 413 24.28 19.60 15.10
CA HIS A 413 24.57 20.70 14.17
C HIS A 413 23.82 20.53 12.83
N PRO A 414 23.33 21.63 12.21
CA PRO A 414 22.63 21.54 10.93
C PRO A 414 23.65 21.20 9.83
N GLN A 415 23.58 19.98 9.31
CA GLN A 415 24.11 19.64 7.99
C GLN A 415 23.01 19.03 7.16
N TRP A 416 22.18 19.88 6.55
CA TRP A 416 21.61 19.71 5.22
C TRP A 416 21.37 21.10 4.62
#